data_AF-A0A976PE42-F1
#
_entry.id   AF-A0A976PE42-F1
#
_cell.length_a   1.000
_cell.length_b   1.000
_cell.length_c   1.000
_cell.angle_alpha   90.00
_cell.angle_beta   90.00
_cell.angle_gamma   90.00
#
_symmetry.space_group_name_H-M   'P 1'
#
loop_
_entity.id
_entity.type
_entity.pdbx_description
1 polymer ?
#
loop_
_entity_poly.entity_id
_entity_poly.type
_entity_poly.pdbx_seq_one_letter_code
_entity_poly.pdbx_strand_id
1 'polypeptide(L)'
;MAKINLLPWREAYRAEKKKEFITLICVVLVAAVVVAFGWDRVVNAQIANQESRNQLLKSEIAKLDKQVAEIKELKKRRQDLLDRMLVIQELQGNRPEIVKLYDEFVRAVPDGVYFTKMTLQDKILSLEGYAESNNRVSSLMRRLDASYKFDEPNLTKVQADQMLGEDGSRFEMRVKVVIPLPENNVSEKAEGEA
;
A
#
# COMPACT_ATOMS: atom_id res chain seq x y z
N MET A 1 -74.80 11.60 94.66
CA MET A 1 -73.82 10.52 94.44
C MET A 1 -73.38 10.55 92.98
N ALA A 2 -72.09 10.74 92.72
CA ALA A 2 -71.56 10.91 91.38
C ALA A 2 -71.44 9.56 90.65
N LYS A 3 -71.97 9.48 89.41
CA LYS A 3 -71.76 8.34 88.52
C LYS A 3 -70.41 8.50 87.82
N ILE A 4 -69.41 7.73 88.23
CA ILE A 4 -68.09 7.70 87.59
C ILE A 4 -68.12 6.65 86.48
N ASN A 5 -67.76 7.06 85.26
CA ASN A 5 -67.65 6.17 84.12
C ASN A 5 -66.31 5.41 84.17
N LEU A 6 -66.38 4.09 84.35
CA LEU A 6 -65.22 3.20 84.50
C LEU A 6 -64.91 2.38 83.24
N LEU A 7 -65.49 2.73 82.08
CA LEU A 7 -65.14 2.07 80.81
C LEU A 7 -63.67 2.37 80.44
N PRO A 8 -62.84 1.34 80.12
CA PRO A 8 -61.42 1.50 79.83
C PRO A 8 -61.16 2.06 78.41
N TRP A 9 -61.67 3.26 78.14
CA TRP A 9 -61.64 3.93 76.83
C TRP A 9 -60.21 4.16 76.29
N ARG A 10 -59.22 4.30 77.18
CA ARG A 10 -57.81 4.50 76.81
C ARG A 10 -57.21 3.28 76.12
N GLU A 11 -57.63 2.07 76.49
CA GLU A 11 -57.13 0.83 75.91
C GLU A 11 -57.72 0.59 74.53
N ALA A 12 -59.02 0.85 74.37
CA ALA A 12 -59.72 0.78 73.08
C ALA A 12 -59.09 1.75 72.06
N TYR A 13 -58.81 2.99 72.46
CA TYR A 13 -58.18 3.99 71.59
C TYR A 13 -56.76 3.59 71.16
N ARG A 14 -55.94 3.04 72.06
CA ARG A 14 -54.60 2.51 71.72
C ARG A 14 -54.68 1.32 70.77
N ALA A 15 -55.66 0.44 70.96
CA ALA A 15 -55.86 -0.72 70.09
C ALA A 15 -56.27 -0.30 68.67
N GLU A 16 -57.14 0.71 68.54
CA GLU A 16 -57.53 1.29 67.25
C GLU A 16 -56.33 1.91 66.54
N LYS A 17 -55.54 2.74 67.24
CA LYS A 17 -54.30 3.32 66.68
C LYS A 17 -53.24 2.28 66.32
N LYS A 18 -53.11 1.21 67.09
CA LYS A 18 -52.23 0.08 66.75
C LYS A 18 -52.70 -0.64 65.49
N LYS A 19 -54.01 -0.84 65.32
CA LYS A 19 -54.58 -1.42 64.10
C LYS A 19 -54.32 -0.52 62.89
N GLU A 20 -54.60 0.77 62.99
CA GLU A 20 -54.30 1.76 61.94
C GLU A 20 -52.82 1.77 61.56
N PHE A 21 -51.92 1.70 62.54
CA PHE A 21 -50.48 1.66 62.29
C PHE A 21 -50.05 0.38 61.56
N ILE A 22 -50.55 -0.79 61.98
CA ILE A 22 -50.24 -2.06 61.33
C ILE A 22 -50.82 -2.11 59.92
N THR A 23 -52.06 -1.63 59.71
CA THR A 23 -52.65 -1.59 58.36
C THR A 23 -51.85 -0.66 57.44
N LEU A 24 -51.40 0.50 57.94
CA LEU A 24 -50.56 1.40 57.17
C LEU A 24 -49.20 0.77 56.81
N ILE A 25 -48.56 0.07 57.73
CA ILE A 25 -47.32 -0.69 57.45
C ILE A 25 -47.56 -1.74 56.36
N CYS A 26 -48.64 -2.53 56.47
CA CYS A 26 -48.96 -3.54 55.47
C CYS A 26 -49.17 -2.91 54.08
N VAL A 27 -49.89 -1.78 54.00
CA VAL A 27 -50.10 -1.06 52.74
C VAL A 27 -48.78 -0.56 52.15
N VAL A 28 -47.92 0.06 52.97
CA VAL A 28 -46.61 0.55 52.52
C VAL A 28 -45.72 -0.60 52.04
N LEU A 29 -45.71 -1.73 52.75
CA LEU A 29 -44.97 -2.92 52.33
C LEU A 29 -45.45 -3.45 50.98
N VAL A 30 -46.77 -3.57 50.80
CA VAL A 30 -47.34 -4.01 49.52
C VAL A 30 -47.00 -3.02 48.40
N ALA A 31 -47.13 -1.71 48.65
CA ALA A 31 -46.76 -0.68 47.68
C ALA A 31 -45.27 -0.77 47.29
N ALA A 32 -44.37 -0.96 48.26
CA ALA A 32 -42.94 -1.11 48.01
C ALA A 32 -42.63 -2.34 47.13
N VAL A 33 -43.28 -3.48 47.40
CA VAL A 33 -43.12 -4.70 46.58
C VAL A 33 -43.62 -4.48 45.16
N VAL A 34 -44.77 -3.82 44.98
CA VAL A 34 -45.33 -3.53 43.65
C VAL A 34 -44.39 -2.61 42.85
N VAL A 35 -43.85 -1.56 43.48
CA VAL A 35 -42.90 -0.65 42.83
C VAL A 35 -41.59 -1.38 42.48
N ALA A 36 -41.04 -2.18 43.40
CA ALA A 36 -39.82 -2.93 43.15
C ALA A 36 -39.98 -3.93 41.99
N PHE A 37 -41.10 -4.66 41.96
CA PHE A 37 -41.41 -5.60 40.89
C PHE A 37 -41.66 -4.90 39.55
N GLY A 38 -42.38 -3.77 39.56
CA GLY A 38 -42.58 -2.95 38.37
C GLY A 38 -41.27 -2.45 37.79
N TRP A 39 -40.36 -1.97 38.66
CA TRP A 39 -39.03 -1.52 38.27
C TRP A 39 -38.18 -2.65 37.68
N ASP A 40 -38.11 -3.79 38.35
CA ASP A 40 -37.38 -4.98 37.87
C ASP A 40 -37.86 -5.41 36.48
N ARG A 41 -39.19 -5.45 36.26
CA ARG A 41 -39.77 -5.80 34.96
C ARG A 41 -39.37 -4.83 33.85
N VAL A 42 -39.38 -3.53 34.12
CA VAL A 42 -38.99 -2.51 33.12
C VAL A 42 -37.50 -2.61 32.79
N VAL A 43 -36.65 -2.76 33.80
CA VAL A 43 -35.20 -2.88 33.60
C VAL A 43 -34.86 -4.16 32.84
N ASN A 44 -35.45 -5.29 33.22
CA ASN A 44 -35.22 -6.56 32.52
C ASN A 44 -35.68 -6.51 31.06
N ALA A 45 -36.78 -5.82 30.75
CA ALA A 45 -37.20 -5.61 29.36
C ALA A 45 -36.21 -4.74 28.57
N GLN A 46 -35.63 -3.70 29.20
CA GLN A 46 -34.60 -2.88 28.56
C GLN A 46 -33.31 -3.67 28.30
N ILE A 47 -32.88 -4.49 29.26
CA ILE A 47 -31.72 -5.37 29.13
C ILE A 47 -31.92 -6.35 27.97
N ALA A 48 -33.08 -7.02 27.90
CA ALA A 48 -33.38 -7.96 26.82
C ALA A 48 -33.35 -7.30 25.43
N ASN A 49 -33.91 -6.09 25.30
CA ASN A 49 -33.83 -5.31 24.07
C ASN A 49 -32.38 -4.94 23.71
N GLN A 50 -31.58 -4.55 24.70
CA GLN A 50 -30.18 -4.21 24.49
C GLN A 50 -29.36 -5.44 24.08
N GLU A 51 -29.62 -6.60 24.67
CA GLU A 51 -28.96 -7.86 24.35
C GLU A 51 -29.29 -8.32 22.92
N SER A 52 -30.55 -8.21 22.51
CA SER A 52 -30.97 -8.49 21.12
C SER A 52 -30.25 -7.60 20.10
N ARG A 53 -30.14 -6.29 20.38
CA ARG A 53 -29.39 -5.36 19.52
C ARG A 53 -27.90 -5.71 19.48
N ASN A 54 -27.31 -6.05 20.63
CA ASN A 54 -25.92 -6.47 20.69
C ASN A 54 -25.69 -7.76 19.89
N GLN A 55 -26.62 -8.71 19.94
CA GLN A 55 -26.55 -9.96 19.17
C GLN A 55 -26.64 -9.70 17.66
N LEU A 56 -27.56 -8.82 17.23
CA LEU A 56 -27.66 -8.40 15.85
C LEU A 56 -26.35 -7.77 15.37
N LEU A 57 -25.82 -6.80 16.11
CA LEU A 57 -24.56 -6.14 15.76
C LEU A 57 -23.40 -7.14 15.67
N LYS A 58 -23.27 -8.05 16.65
CA LYS A 58 -22.24 -9.11 16.61
C LYS A 58 -22.38 -10.00 15.39
N SER A 59 -23.60 -10.36 15.00
CA SER A 59 -23.84 -11.18 13.82
C SER A 59 -23.45 -10.48 12.53
N GLU A 60 -23.71 -9.17 12.42
CA GLU A 60 -23.37 -8.40 11.24
C GLU A 60 -21.87 -8.12 11.14
N ILE A 61 -21.22 -7.82 12.27
CA ILE A 61 -19.74 -7.74 12.36
C ILE A 61 -19.12 -9.04 11.86
N ALA A 62 -19.62 -10.20 12.29
CA ALA A 62 -19.09 -11.49 11.84
C ALA A 62 -19.26 -11.74 10.33
N LYS A 63 -20.31 -11.19 9.70
CA LYS A 63 -20.45 -11.25 8.23
C LYS A 63 -19.47 -10.32 7.53
N LEU A 64 -19.35 -9.09 8.02
CA LEU A 64 -18.43 -8.08 7.49
C LEU A 64 -16.97 -8.55 7.60
N ASP A 65 -16.57 -9.17 8.72
CA ASP A 65 -15.23 -9.71 8.92
C ASP A 65 -14.86 -10.76 7.86
N LYS A 66 -15.81 -11.60 7.45
CA LYS A 66 -15.60 -12.58 6.36
C LYS A 66 -15.36 -11.87 5.03
N GLN A 67 -16.15 -10.85 4.71
CA GLN A 67 -15.97 -10.07 3.48
C GLN A 67 -14.63 -9.34 3.48
N VAL A 68 -14.22 -8.77 4.62
CA VAL A 68 -12.92 -8.09 4.76
C VAL A 68 -11.76 -9.09 4.58
N ALA A 69 -11.89 -10.30 5.13
CA ALA A 69 -10.88 -11.34 4.94
C ALA A 69 -10.74 -11.75 3.46
N GLU A 70 -11.86 -11.90 2.75
CA GLU A 70 -11.88 -12.22 1.31
C GLU A 70 -11.25 -11.08 0.48
N ILE A 71 -11.60 -9.83 0.76
CA ILE A 71 -10.99 -8.66 0.10
C ILE A 71 -9.48 -8.63 0.33
N LYS A 72 -9.02 -8.92 1.55
CA LYS A 72 -7.59 -8.95 1.88
C LYS A 72 -6.87 -10.05 1.09
N GLU A 73 -7.49 -11.22 0.95
CA GLU A 73 -6.94 -12.31 0.15
C GLU A 73 -6.87 -11.94 -1.34
N LEU A 74 -7.93 -11.36 -1.89
CA LEU A 74 -7.98 -10.90 -3.28
C LEU A 74 -6.92 -9.83 -3.56
N LYS A 75 -6.74 -8.84 -2.66
CA LYS A 75 -5.68 -7.84 -2.77
C LYS A 75 -4.29 -8.48 -2.78
N LYS A 76 -4.05 -9.47 -1.91
CA LYS A 76 -2.78 -10.20 -1.86
C LYS A 76 -2.53 -10.96 -3.18
N ARG A 77 -3.53 -11.65 -3.73
CA ARG A 77 -3.42 -12.33 -5.03
C ARG A 77 -3.16 -11.35 -6.16
N ARG A 78 -3.82 -10.20 -6.17
CA ARG A 78 -3.58 -9.13 -7.16
C ARG A 78 -2.13 -8.65 -7.11
N GLN A 79 -1.60 -8.38 -5.91
CA GLN A 79 -0.22 -7.94 -5.77
C GLN A 79 0.77 -8.99 -6.28
N ASP A 80 0.61 -10.26 -5.90
CA ASP A 80 1.47 -11.36 -6.38
C ASP A 80 1.40 -11.51 -7.92
N LEU A 81 0.23 -11.30 -8.53
CA LEU A 81 0.11 -11.29 -9.99
C LEU A 81 0.83 -10.10 -10.63
N LEU A 82 0.71 -8.91 -10.06
CA LEU A 82 1.42 -7.72 -10.55
C LEU A 82 2.94 -7.89 -10.46
N ASP A 83 3.44 -8.39 -9.32
CA ASP A 83 4.86 -8.64 -9.12
C ASP A 83 5.41 -9.64 -10.16
N ARG A 84 4.65 -10.71 -10.44
CA ARG A 84 5.00 -11.67 -11.50
C ARG A 84 4.96 -11.03 -12.89
N MET A 85 3.97 -10.20 -13.18
CA MET A 85 3.88 -9.50 -14.45
C MET A 85 5.07 -8.56 -14.65
N LEU A 86 5.50 -7.84 -13.61
CA LEU A 86 6.67 -6.96 -13.66
C LEU A 86 7.94 -7.74 -13.98
N VAL A 87 8.20 -8.85 -13.28
CA VAL A 87 9.37 -9.70 -13.56
C VAL A 87 9.33 -10.22 -15.00
N ILE A 88 8.17 -10.67 -15.49
CA ILE A 88 8.04 -11.12 -16.88
C ILE A 88 8.28 -9.97 -17.86
N GLN A 89 7.73 -8.78 -17.61
CA GLN A 89 7.92 -7.61 -18.46
C GLN A 89 9.38 -7.16 -18.48
N GLU A 90 10.09 -7.18 -17.36
CA GLU A 90 11.53 -6.90 -17.32
C GLU A 90 12.34 -7.91 -18.14
N LEU A 91 11.99 -9.21 -18.06
CA LEU A 91 12.64 -10.26 -18.83
C LEU A 91 12.34 -10.18 -20.34
N GLN A 92 11.13 -9.75 -20.74
CA GLN A 92 10.71 -9.66 -22.14
C GLN A 92 11.07 -8.31 -22.80
N GLY A 93 10.97 -7.21 -22.06
CA GLY A 93 11.11 -5.83 -22.55
C GLY A 93 12.54 -5.44 -22.95
N ASN A 94 13.56 -6.08 -22.38
CA ASN A 94 14.95 -5.74 -22.66
C ASN A 94 15.52 -6.35 -23.95
N ARG A 95 14.82 -7.28 -24.61
CA ARG A 95 15.35 -7.98 -25.80
C ARG A 95 15.40 -7.14 -27.08
N PRO A 96 14.38 -6.33 -27.44
CA PRO A 96 14.42 -5.53 -28.67
C PRO A 96 15.34 -4.31 -28.58
N GLU A 97 15.62 -3.83 -27.36
CA GLU A 97 16.38 -2.58 -27.12
C GLU A 97 17.86 -2.74 -27.47
N ILE A 98 18.45 -3.89 -27.11
CA ILE A 98 19.84 -4.25 -27.42
C ILE A 98 20.04 -4.38 -28.94
N VAL A 99 19.06 -4.95 -29.65
CA VAL A 99 19.14 -5.10 -31.12
C VAL A 99 19.16 -3.72 -31.80
N LYS A 100 18.28 -2.81 -31.37
CA LYS A 100 18.27 -1.43 -31.89
C LYS A 100 19.54 -0.67 -31.54
N LEU A 101 20.09 -0.88 -30.35
CA LEU A 101 21.37 -0.30 -29.93
C LEU A 101 22.51 -0.77 -30.83
N TYR A 102 22.54 -2.06 -31.15
CA TYR A 102 23.57 -2.66 -32.00
C TYR A 102 23.45 -2.22 -33.46
N ASP A 103 22.24 -2.14 -34.01
CA ASP A 103 22.00 -1.62 -35.37
C ASP A 103 22.50 -0.17 -35.49
N GLU A 104 22.18 0.67 -34.52
CA GLU A 104 22.61 2.06 -34.50
C GLU A 104 24.14 2.19 -34.32
N PHE A 105 24.73 1.35 -33.46
CA PHE A 105 26.18 1.30 -33.29
C PHE A 105 26.89 0.97 -34.59
N VAL A 106 26.46 -0.07 -35.32
CA VAL A 106 27.06 -0.47 -36.60
C VAL A 106 27.00 0.65 -37.63
N ARG A 107 25.91 1.44 -37.65
CA ARG A 107 25.78 2.61 -38.54
C ARG A 107 26.69 3.76 -38.17
N ALA A 108 26.97 3.95 -36.88
CA ALA A 108 27.83 5.02 -36.40
C ALA A 108 29.33 4.73 -36.63
N VAL A 109 29.73 3.47 -36.79
CA VAL A 109 31.13 3.08 -37.01
C VAL A 109 31.61 3.47 -38.42
N PRO A 110 32.68 4.28 -38.56
CA PRO A 110 33.30 4.57 -39.85
C PRO A 110 34.24 3.44 -40.28
N ASP A 111 34.47 3.33 -41.59
CA ASP A 111 35.45 2.39 -42.14
C ASP A 111 36.86 2.66 -41.57
N GLY A 112 37.64 1.59 -41.36
CA GLY A 112 39.00 1.65 -40.80
C GLY A 112 39.06 1.72 -39.27
N VAL A 113 37.96 1.36 -38.59
CA VAL A 113 37.91 1.21 -37.13
C VAL A 113 37.52 -0.23 -36.78
N TYR A 114 38.28 -0.84 -35.88
CA TYR A 114 38.12 -2.22 -35.43
C TYR A 114 37.98 -2.25 -33.91
N PHE A 115 36.98 -2.96 -33.40
CA PHE A 115 36.78 -3.10 -31.95
C PHE A 115 37.30 -4.45 -31.48
N THR A 116 38.03 -4.44 -30.37
CA THR A 116 38.52 -5.66 -29.70
C THR A 116 37.60 -6.02 -28.54
N LYS A 117 37.06 -5.02 -27.85
CA LYS A 117 36.18 -5.24 -26.70
C LYS A 117 35.10 -4.17 -26.65
N MET A 118 33.89 -4.63 -26.34
CA MET A 118 32.74 -3.78 -26.08
C MET A 118 32.05 -4.27 -24.80
N THR A 119 31.76 -3.36 -23.88
CA THR A 119 31.11 -3.70 -22.62
C THR A 119 30.08 -2.63 -22.27
N LEU A 120 28.83 -3.03 -22.07
CA LEU A 120 27.74 -2.17 -21.64
C LEU A 120 27.45 -2.42 -20.17
N GLN A 121 27.60 -1.39 -19.33
CA GLN A 121 27.27 -1.45 -17.91
C GLN A 121 26.53 -0.19 -17.50
N ASP A 122 25.38 -0.31 -16.85
CA ASP A 122 24.60 0.81 -16.32
C ASP A 122 24.40 1.98 -17.30
N LYS A 123 24.13 1.65 -18.57
CA LYS A 123 23.95 2.60 -19.69
C LYS A 123 25.23 3.33 -20.15
N ILE A 124 26.41 2.85 -19.77
CA ILE A 124 27.70 3.33 -20.29
C ILE A 124 28.29 2.23 -21.17
N LEU A 125 28.51 2.55 -22.44
CA LEU A 125 29.17 1.69 -23.40
C LEU A 125 30.68 2.01 -23.41
N SER A 126 31.48 1.06 -22.95
CA SER A 126 32.94 1.11 -23.02
C SER A 126 33.43 0.36 -24.26
N LEU A 127 34.24 1.04 -25.05
CA LEU A 127 34.73 0.59 -26.35
C LEU A 127 36.26 0.61 -26.34
N GLU A 128 36.86 -0.52 -26.70
CA GLU A 128 38.31 -0.64 -26.90
C GLU A 128 38.56 -1.17 -28.32
N GLY A 129 39.48 -0.54 -29.03
CA GLY A 129 39.74 -0.89 -30.41
C GLY A 129 40.96 -0.21 -31.02
N TYR A 130 41.11 -0.44 -32.32
CA TYR A 130 42.16 0.09 -33.17
C TYR A 130 41.53 0.89 -34.30
N ALA A 131 42.17 1.98 -34.69
CA ALA A 131 41.78 2.80 -35.82
C ALA A 131 42.98 3.01 -36.74
N GLU A 132 42.75 3.04 -38.04
CA GLU A 132 43.79 3.28 -39.05
C GLU A 132 44.38 4.70 -38.97
N SER A 133 43.67 5.65 -38.36
CA SER A 133 44.19 6.98 -38.04
C SER A 133 43.39 7.67 -36.94
N ASN A 134 44.01 8.67 -36.30
CA ASN A 134 43.35 9.54 -35.33
C ASN A 134 42.11 10.25 -35.91
N ASN A 135 42.13 10.55 -37.21
CA ASN A 135 40.97 11.15 -37.90
C ASN A 135 39.74 10.21 -37.88
N ARG A 136 39.95 8.90 -37.92
CA ARG A 136 38.87 7.91 -37.81
C ARG A 136 38.27 7.87 -36.41
N VAL A 137 39.11 8.01 -35.36
CA VAL A 137 38.66 8.11 -33.97
C VAL A 137 37.78 9.34 -33.76
N SER A 138 38.21 10.52 -34.23
CA SER A 138 37.39 11.75 -34.13
C SER A 138 36.10 11.68 -34.94
N SER A 139 36.12 10.96 -36.07
CA SER A 139 34.92 10.77 -36.90
C SER A 139 33.92 9.84 -36.23
N LEU A 140 34.39 8.79 -35.55
CA LEU A 140 33.57 7.91 -34.73
C LEU A 140 32.90 8.70 -33.58
N MET A 141 33.66 9.53 -32.85
CA MET A 141 33.09 10.37 -31.79
C MET A 141 31.95 11.26 -32.29
N ARG A 142 32.15 11.95 -33.42
CA ARG A 142 31.10 12.81 -34.01
C ARG A 142 29.87 12.04 -34.48
N ARG A 143 30.06 10.84 -35.04
CA ARG A 143 28.93 9.99 -35.48
C ARG A 143 28.14 9.42 -34.32
N LEU A 144 28.81 9.06 -33.22
CA LEU A 144 28.15 8.64 -31.98
C LEU A 144 27.39 9.81 -31.35
N ASP A 145 27.97 11.01 -31.29
CA ASP A 145 27.31 12.22 -30.77
C ASP A 145 26.08 12.64 -31.59
N ALA A 146 26.10 12.37 -32.91
CA ALA A 146 24.98 12.67 -33.81
C ALA A 146 23.85 11.62 -33.77
N SER A 147 24.04 10.50 -33.07
CA SER A 147 23.06 9.42 -32.99
C SER A 147 22.00 9.72 -31.94
N TYR A 148 20.77 9.26 -32.16
CA TYR A 148 19.68 9.41 -31.18
C TYR A 148 19.80 8.45 -29.98
N LYS A 149 20.69 7.45 -30.03
CA LYS A 149 20.90 6.46 -28.95
C LYS A 149 22.16 6.67 -28.14
N PHE A 150 23.08 7.51 -28.61
CA PHE A 150 24.38 7.73 -27.99
C PHE A 150 24.55 9.20 -27.68
N ASP A 151 25.14 9.50 -26.54
CA ASP A 151 25.37 10.87 -26.08
C ASP A 151 26.70 10.93 -25.32
N GLU A 152 27.30 12.11 -25.28
CA GLU A 152 28.54 12.40 -24.54
C GLU A 152 29.70 11.41 -24.84
N PRO A 153 30.16 11.23 -26.09
CA PRO A 153 31.31 10.38 -26.39
C PRO A 153 32.59 10.96 -25.78
N ASN A 154 33.21 10.20 -24.89
CA ASN A 154 34.40 10.60 -24.13
C ASN A 154 35.57 9.65 -24.41
N LEU A 155 36.61 10.21 -25.04
CA LEU A 155 37.84 9.50 -25.34
C LEU A 155 38.75 9.47 -24.11
N THR A 156 38.92 8.27 -23.54
CA THR A 156 39.70 8.09 -22.31
C THR A 156 41.19 7.92 -22.60
N LYS A 157 41.54 7.27 -23.70
CA LYS A 157 42.94 7.01 -24.07
C LYS A 157 43.10 6.86 -25.58
N VAL A 158 44.20 7.40 -26.12
CA VAL A 158 44.66 7.15 -27.50
C VAL A 158 46.17 6.96 -27.46
N GLN A 159 46.66 5.89 -28.09
CA GLN A 159 48.08 5.60 -28.22
C GLN A 159 48.38 5.15 -29.64
N ALA A 160 49.49 5.63 -30.22
CA ALA A 160 49.94 5.17 -31.52
C ALA A 160 50.26 3.67 -31.47
N ASP A 161 49.74 2.92 -32.43
CA ASP A 161 49.93 1.48 -32.54
C ASP A 161 49.97 1.08 -34.02
N GLN A 162 51.13 0.57 -34.45
CA GLN A 162 51.40 0.27 -35.85
C GLN A 162 50.69 -0.99 -36.38
N MET A 163 49.84 -1.63 -35.56
CA MET A 163 49.08 -2.82 -35.94
C MET A 163 48.21 -2.63 -37.19
N LEU A 164 47.71 -1.42 -37.46
CA LEU A 164 46.88 -1.07 -38.63
C LEU A 164 47.59 -0.19 -39.67
N GLY A 165 48.91 -0.03 -39.57
CA GLY A 165 49.70 0.86 -40.44
C GLY A 165 50.42 1.97 -39.67
N GLU A 166 51.18 2.80 -40.38
CA GLU A 166 52.07 3.81 -39.79
C GLU A 166 51.32 4.86 -38.94
N ASP A 167 50.08 5.19 -39.34
CA ASP A 167 49.19 6.13 -38.64
C ASP A 167 48.21 5.45 -37.66
N GLY A 168 48.34 4.14 -37.46
CA GLY A 168 47.45 3.35 -36.63
C GLY A 168 47.45 3.80 -35.17
N SER A 169 46.31 3.67 -34.50
CA SER A 169 46.17 4.04 -33.08
C SER A 169 45.20 3.12 -32.35
N ARG A 170 45.57 2.72 -31.13
CA ARG A 170 44.69 2.06 -30.18
C ARG A 170 43.94 3.11 -29.35
N PHE A 171 42.63 2.93 -29.20
CA PHE A 171 41.79 3.85 -28.43
C PHE A 171 40.92 3.14 -27.40
N GLU A 172 40.61 3.87 -26.33
CA GLU A 172 39.62 3.53 -25.32
C GLU A 172 38.64 4.69 -25.18
N MET A 173 37.35 4.41 -25.32
CA MET A 173 36.29 5.40 -25.32
C MET A 173 35.10 4.93 -24.49
N ARG A 174 34.42 5.88 -23.85
CA ARG A 174 33.14 5.66 -23.17
C ARG A 174 32.09 6.55 -23.78
N VAL A 175 30.91 5.99 -24.04
CA VAL A 175 29.75 6.73 -24.55
C VAL A 175 28.52 6.36 -23.76
N LYS A 176 27.64 7.32 -23.49
CA LYS A 176 26.42 7.11 -22.74
C LYS A 176 25.31 6.64 -23.68
N VAL A 177 24.56 5.63 -23.26
CA VAL A 177 23.41 5.11 -24.01
C VAL A 177 22.15 5.80 -23.52
N VAL A 178 21.49 6.50 -24.42
CA VAL A 178 20.17 7.11 -24.18
C VAL A 178 19.11 6.07 -24.51
N ILE A 179 18.43 5.59 -23.47
CA ILE A 179 17.25 4.74 -23.62
C ILE A 179 16.04 5.66 -23.47
N PRO A 180 15.25 5.92 -24.53
CA PRO A 180 14.01 6.66 -24.39
C PRO A 180 13.12 5.92 -23.40
N LEU A 181 12.68 6.61 -22.35
CA LEU A 181 11.74 6.04 -21.38
C LEU A 181 10.45 5.66 -22.14
N PRO A 182 9.88 4.46 -21.93
CA PRO A 182 8.58 4.14 -22.49
C PRO A 182 7.54 5.11 -21.92
N GLU A 183 6.76 5.73 -22.80
CA GLU A 183 5.81 6.83 -22.54
C GLU A 183 4.53 6.39 -21.79
N ASN A 184 4.59 5.36 -20.93
CA ASN A 184 3.38 4.69 -20.41
C ASN A 184 3.15 4.77 -18.89
N ASN A 185 3.77 5.70 -18.17
CA ASN A 185 3.61 5.81 -16.70
C ASN A 185 2.95 7.10 -16.18
N VAL A 186 2.11 7.77 -16.97
CA VAL A 186 1.43 9.01 -16.52
C VAL A 186 0.04 8.76 -15.92
N SER A 187 -0.50 7.54 -15.95
CA SER A 187 -1.89 7.30 -15.49
C SER A 187 -2.07 7.00 -13.99
N GLU A 188 -1.01 6.74 -13.21
CA GLU A 188 -1.19 6.16 -11.86
C GLU A 188 -1.16 7.19 -10.71
N LYS A 189 -1.00 8.49 -10.98
CA LYS A 189 -0.95 9.53 -9.93
C LYS A 189 -2.27 10.24 -9.62
N ALA A 190 -3.38 9.90 -10.30
CA ALA A 190 -4.62 10.66 -10.18
C ALA A 190 -5.67 10.09 -9.21
N GLU A 191 -5.50 8.90 -8.64
CA GLU A 191 -6.56 8.24 -7.82
C GLU A 191 -6.26 8.17 -6.32
N GLY A 192 -5.21 8.86 -5.83
CA GLY A 192 -4.79 8.79 -4.41
C GLY A 192 -5.36 9.87 -3.48
N GLU A 193 -6.06 10.88 -4.00
CA GLU A 193 -6.59 12.00 -3.21
C GLU A 193 -8.08 12.21 -3.52
N ALA A 194 -8.94 11.37 -2.95
CA ALA A 194 -10.36 11.62 -2.78
C ALA A 194 -10.87 10.98 -1.49
#